data_AF-X1EER1-F1
#
_entry.id   AF-X1EER1-F1
#
_cell.length_a   1.000
_cell.length_b   1.000
_cell.length_c   1.000
_cell.angle_alpha   90.00
_cell.angle_beta   90.00
_cell.angle_gamma   90.00
#
_symmetry.space_group_name_H-M   'P 1'
#
loop_
_entity.id
_entity.type
_entity.pdbx_description
1 polymer ?
#
loop_
_entity_poly.entity_id
_entity_poly.type
_entity_poly.pdbx_seq_one_letter_code
_entity_poly.pdbx_strand_id
1 'polypeptide(L)' 'NTCNEVSRGLQENCIGCGSEDVYGVTRIVGYYSKITNWNKNKIGELKDRHSGNYKLVVSE' A
#
# COMPACT_ATOMS: atom_id res chain seq x y z
N ASN A 1 -1.92 -14.06 -5.36
CA ASN A 1 -1.21 -14.37 -6.62
C ASN A 1 -0.95 -15.86 -6.69
N THR A 2 -1.05 -16.43 -7.88
CA THR A 2 -0.92 -17.88 -8.09
C THR A 2 0.50 -18.42 -7.85
N CYS A 3 1.51 -17.55 -7.83
CA CYS A 3 2.93 -17.92 -7.74
C CYS A 3 3.59 -17.60 -6.38
N ASN A 4 2.86 -17.03 -5.41
CA ASN A 4 3.36 -16.69 -4.07
C ASN A 4 4.60 -15.78 -4.01
N GLU A 5 4.88 -15.04 -5.09
CA GLU A 5 6.00 -14.10 -5.16
C GLU A 5 5.70 -12.80 -4.41
N VAL A 6 6.73 -12.22 -3.79
CA VAL A 6 6.67 -10.91 -3.13
C VAL A 6 7.59 -9.95 -3.87
N SER A 7 7.06 -8.80 -4.29
CA SER A 7 7.81 -7.78 -5.02
C SER A 7 7.85 -6.45 -4.26
N ARG A 8 8.82 -5.61 -4.61
CA ARG A 8 8.94 -4.25 -4.05
C ARG A 8 8.05 -3.27 -4.82
N GLY A 9 7.52 -2.29 -4.09
CA GLY A 9 6.58 -1.31 -4.63
C GLY A 9 5.15 -1.85 -4.72
N LEU A 10 4.19 -0.96 -4.97
CA LEU A 10 2.82 -1.34 -5.27
C LEU A 10 2.72 -1.57 -6.77
N GLN A 11 2.45 -2.81 -7.15
CA GLN A 11 2.30 -3.25 -8.53
C GLN A 11 0.86 -3.72 -8.74
N GLU A 12 0.30 -3.42 -9.91
CA GLU A 12 -1.05 -3.88 -10.29
C GLU A 12 -1.03 -5.35 -10.77
N ASN A 13 0.13 -5.86 -11.16
CA ASN A 13 0.33 -7.23 -11.61
C ASN A 13 1.56 -7.86 -10.94
N CYS A 14 1.55 -9.17 -10.76
CA CYS A 14 2.70 -9.89 -10.25
C CYS A 14 3.84 -9.92 -11.28
N ILE A 15 5.02 -9.41 -10.92
CA ILE A 15 6.20 -9.38 -11.81
C ILE A 15 6.70 -10.77 -12.23
N GLY A 16 6.39 -11.82 -11.47
CA GLY A 16 6.84 -13.19 -11.75
C GLY A 16 5.96 -13.94 -12.74
N CYS A 17 4.63 -13.86 -12.59
CA CYS A 17 3.68 -14.64 -13.41
C CYS A 17 2.64 -13.81 -14.18
N GLY A 18 2.65 -12.48 -14.04
CA GLY A 18 1.69 -11.58 -14.69
C GLY A 18 0.29 -11.52 -14.07
N SER A 19 -0.01 -12.34 -13.05
CA SER A 19 -1.33 -12.40 -12.41
C SER A 19 -1.76 -11.05 -11.81
N GLU A 20 -3.04 -10.69 -11.98
CA GLU A 20 -3.68 -9.50 -11.37
C GLU A 20 -4.18 -9.76 -9.94
N ASP A 21 -4.16 -11.02 -9.48
CA ASP A 21 -4.51 -11.38 -8.09
C ASP A 21 -3.35 -10.98 -7.16
N VAL A 22 -3.20 -9.69 -6.94
CA VAL A 22 -2.18 -9.09 -6.07
C VAL A 22 -2.83 -8.22 -5.02
N TYR A 23 -2.13 -8.05 -3.89
CA TYR A 23 -2.54 -7.11 -2.85
C TYR A 23 -1.32 -6.36 -2.32
N GLY A 24 -1.51 -5.08 -2.03
CA GLY A 24 -0.48 -4.24 -1.44
C GLY A 24 -0.42 -4.42 0.08
N VAL A 25 0.80 -4.46 0.62
CA VAL A 25 1.07 -4.34 2.05
C VAL A 25 2.06 -3.21 2.29
N THR A 26 1.86 -2.44 3.37
CA THR A 26 2.82 -1.41 3.76
C THR A 26 2.88 -1.27 5.28
N ARG A 27 3.99 -0.70 5.76
CA ARG A 27 4.26 -0.54 7.19
C ARG A 27 3.56 0.70 7.74
N ILE A 28 2.79 0.49 8.82
CA ILE A 28 2.21 1.54 9.64
C ILE A 28 3.00 1.65 10.95
N VAL A 29 2.36 1.94 12.09
CA VAL A 29 3.04 2.05 13.38
C VAL A 29 3.42 0.66 13.89
N GLY A 30 4.60 0.18 13.49
CA GLY A 30 5.22 -1.03 14.04
C GLY A 30 4.98 -2.33 13.27
N TYR A 31 3.96 -2.41 12.42
CA TYR A 31 3.62 -3.64 11.68
C TYR A 31 3.18 -3.40 10.23
N TYR A 32 3.16 -4.47 9.42
CA TYR A 32 2.65 -4.46 8.05
C TYR A 32 1.14 -4.67 8.03
N SER A 33 0.43 -3.89 7.21
CA SER A 33 -1.01 -3.99 7.02
C SER A 33 -1.37 -4.07 5.54
N LYS A 34 -2.41 -4.83 5.21
CA LYS A 34 -2.96 -4.93 3.86
C LYS A 34 -3.70 -3.64 3.52
N ILE A 35 -3.32 -3.02 2.41
CA ILE A 35 -3.88 -1.75 1.94
C ILE A 35 -5.34 -1.92 1.52
N THR A 36 -5.73 -3.10 1.04
CA THR A 36 -7.12 -3.43 0.65
C THR A 36 -8.13 -3.23 1.78
N ASN A 37 -7.70 -3.27 3.05
CA ASN A 37 -8.56 -3.16 4.21
C ASN A 37 -8.55 -1.74 4.81
N TRP A 38 -7.96 -0.76 4.13
CA TRP A 38 -7.80 0.60 4.63
C TRP A 38 -9.01 1.48 4.33
N ASN A 39 -9.30 2.41 5.25
CA ASN A 39 -10.31 3.44 5.03
C ASN A 39 -9.77 4.57 4.13
N LYS A 40 -10.67 5.46 3.67
CA LYS A 40 -10.33 6.57 2.76
C LYS A 40 -9.22 7.48 3.31
N ASN A 41 -9.22 7.76 4.61
CA ASN A 41 -8.20 8.61 5.24
C ASN A 41 -6.82 7.99 5.16
N LYS A 42 -6.71 6.68 5.39
CA LYS A 42 -5.43 5.96 5.33
C LYS A 42 -4.94 5.78 3.88
N ILE A 43 -5.84 5.64 2.92
CA ILE A 43 -5.50 5.72 1.49
C ILE A 43 -4.97 7.12 1.12
N GLY A 44 -5.54 8.18 1.70
CA GLY A 44 -5.03 9.55 1.59
C GLY A 44 -3.60 9.67 2.14
N GLU A 45 -3.38 9.22 3.37
CA GLU A 45 -2.05 9.19 4.00
C GLU A 45 -1.03 8.43 3.14
N LEU A 46 -1.42 7.31 2.51
CA LEU A 46 -0.53 6.56 1.62
C LEU A 46 -0.07 7.41 0.43
N LYS A 47 -0.98 8.16 -0.18
CA LYS A 47 -0.67 9.06 -1.30
C LYS A 47 0.25 10.20 -0.85
N ASP A 48 -0.02 10.76 0.33
CA ASP A 48 0.84 11.80 0.93
C ASP A 48 2.25 11.26 1.21
N ARG A 49 2.37 10.07 1.78
CA ARG A 49 3.67 9.40 1.99
C ARG A 49 4.40 9.12 0.68
N HIS A 50 3.70 8.67 -0.35
CA HIS A 50 4.29 8.45 -1.68
C HIS A 50 4.79 9.75 -2.32
N SER A 51 4.16 10.89 -2.02
CA SER A 51 4.58 12.21 -2.49
C SER A 51 5.59 12.90 -1.57
N GLY A 52 5.99 12.27 -0.45
CA GLY A 52 6.89 12.85 0.54
C GLY A 52 6.25 13.92 1.43
N ASN A 53 4.93 14.05 1.42
CA ASN A 53 4.19 14.97 2.28
C ASN A 53 3.83 14.28 3.61
N TYR A 54 4.48 14.69 4.70
CA TYR A 54 4.26 14.10 6.04
C TYR A 54 3.56 15.07 7.00
N LYS A 55 2.91 16.11 6.47
CA LYS A 55 2.25 17.12 7.29
C LYS A 55 1.08 16.50 8.07
N LEU A 56 0.96 16.87 9.34
CA LEU A 56 -0.21 16.55 10.14
C LEU A 56 -1.36 17.44 9.66
N VAL A 57 -2.41 16.83 9.12
CA VAL A 57 -3.66 17.53 8.86
C VAL A 57 -4.38 17.69 10.19
N VAL A 58 -4.29 18.86 10.79
CA VAL A 58 -5.06 19.23 11.98
C VAL A 58 -6.39 19.77 11.46
N SER A 59 -7.49 19.13 11.83
CA SER A 59 -8.82 19.71 11.62
C SER A 59 -9.01 20.83 12.65
N GLU A 60 -9.21 22.06 12.17
CA GLU A 60 -9.68 23.19 12.99
C GLU A 60 -11.13 22.98 13.48
#